data_AF-F0SKF1-F1
#
_entry.id   AF-F0SKF1-F1
#
_cell.length_a   1.000
_cell.length_b   1.000
_cell.length_c   1.000
_cell.angle_alpha   90.00
_cell.angle_beta   90.00
_cell.angle_gamma   90.00
#
_symmetry.space_group_name_H-M   'P 1'
#
loop_
_entity.id
_entity.type
_entity.pdbx_description
1 polymer ?
#
loop_
_entity_poly.entity_id
_entity_poly.type
_entity_poly.pdbx_seq_one_letter_code
_entity_poly.pdbx_strand_id
1 'polypeptide(L)'
;MTNSPANATSAQRPETPFCIVVLSGPSGSGKTTIVSRLEAESPVPLVKSVSATTRAPRKHEVDGQDYYFLAPEEFEQRRARGEFLEYAEVFRTGCWYGTLKSELDRARKQSAWALLEIDVEGAQNVMQQYPDALTIFLTTPSVDEFERRLRARGTEEEHVIQRRLETARRELEFANRYQHQVVNDNLDRAVAEIKSIFDNKLRECCEHA
;
A
#
# COMPACT_ATOMS: atom_id res chain seq x y z
N MET A 1 5.66 54.83 -24.06
CA MET A 1 5.68 53.50 -24.71
C MET A 1 6.76 52.66 -24.06
N THR A 2 6.40 51.87 -23.06
CA THR A 2 7.24 50.77 -22.55
C THR A 2 6.28 49.68 -22.09
N ASN A 3 6.17 48.63 -22.90
CA ASN A 3 5.35 47.44 -22.62
C ASN A 3 5.96 46.66 -21.44
N SER A 4 5.17 46.41 -20.39
CA SER A 4 5.40 45.30 -19.47
C SER A 4 4.99 43.99 -20.15
N PRO A 5 5.76 42.90 -20.02
CA PRO A 5 5.32 41.61 -20.51
C PRO A 5 4.27 41.01 -19.58
N ALA A 6 3.30 40.35 -20.22
CA ALA A 6 2.10 39.79 -19.65
C ALA A 6 2.38 38.75 -18.56
N ASN A 7 1.62 38.83 -17.47
CA ASN A 7 1.40 37.75 -16.52
C ASN A 7 0.72 36.60 -17.27
N ALA A 8 1.46 35.55 -17.60
CA ALA A 8 0.89 34.28 -18.03
C ALA A 8 0.34 33.58 -16.78
N THR A 9 -0.97 33.71 -16.57
CA THR A 9 -1.72 32.93 -15.59
C THR A 9 -1.58 31.45 -15.98
N SER A 10 -0.70 30.72 -15.31
CA SER A 10 -0.69 29.26 -15.40
C SER A 10 -2.02 28.77 -14.86
N ALA A 11 -2.85 28.18 -15.72
CA ALA A 11 -4.07 27.52 -15.32
C ALA A 11 -3.71 26.45 -14.29
N GLN A 12 -3.97 26.73 -13.01
CA GLN A 12 -3.87 25.76 -11.94
C GLN A 12 -4.86 24.64 -12.27
N ARG A 13 -4.33 23.44 -12.58
CA ARG A 13 -5.14 22.23 -12.58
C ARG A 13 -5.84 22.16 -11.22
N PRO A 14 -7.13 21.77 -11.15
CA PRO A 14 -7.76 21.53 -9.87
C PRO A 14 -6.86 20.56 -9.08
N GLU A 15 -6.46 20.95 -7.87
CA GLU A 15 -5.60 20.13 -7.04
C GLU A 15 -6.33 18.81 -6.75
N THR A 16 -5.75 17.69 -7.16
CA THR A 16 -6.28 16.37 -6.85
C THR A 16 -6.37 16.26 -5.31
N PRO A 17 -7.54 16.00 -4.72
CA PRO A 17 -7.68 15.90 -3.28
C PRO A 17 -6.79 14.77 -2.77
N PHE A 18 -6.04 15.03 -1.70
CA PHE A 18 -5.11 14.03 -1.17
C PHE A 18 -5.86 12.88 -0.50
N CYS A 19 -5.51 11.64 -0.86
CA CYS A 19 -6.06 10.44 -0.24
C CYS A 19 -4.92 9.47 0.15
N ILE A 20 -5.10 8.81 1.29
CA ILE A 20 -4.30 7.64 1.69
C ILE A 20 -5.09 6.41 1.25
N VAL A 21 -4.48 5.58 0.41
CA VAL A 21 -5.03 4.30 -0.01
C VAL A 21 -4.26 3.18 0.66
N VAL A 22 -4.96 2.31 1.38
CA VAL A 22 -4.38 1.09 1.97
C VAL A 22 -4.83 -0.09 1.14
N LEU A 23 -3.87 -0.77 0.48
CA LEU A 23 -4.09 -2.04 -0.19
C LEU A 23 -3.41 -3.15 0.62
N SER A 24 -4.21 -3.99 1.26
CA SER A 24 -3.74 -5.06 2.15
C SER A 24 -4.45 -6.37 1.82
N GLY A 25 -4.01 -7.47 2.46
CA GLY A 25 -4.58 -8.80 2.28
C GLY A 25 -3.53 -9.89 2.36
N PRO A 26 -3.91 -11.16 2.21
CA PRO A 26 -3.01 -12.28 2.49
C PRO A 26 -1.75 -12.30 1.63
N SER A 27 -0.65 -12.80 2.18
CA SER A 27 0.62 -12.91 1.47
C SER A 27 0.57 -13.91 0.30
N GLY A 28 0.31 -13.43 -0.92
CA GLY A 28 0.06 -14.27 -2.09
C GLY A 28 -1.19 -13.89 -2.88
N SER A 29 -1.98 -12.93 -2.38
CA SER A 29 -3.15 -12.40 -3.09
C SER A 29 -2.82 -11.57 -4.35
N GLY A 30 -1.54 -11.31 -4.62
CA GLY A 30 -1.09 -10.60 -5.82
C GLY A 30 -1.00 -9.07 -5.69
N LYS A 31 -0.94 -8.55 -4.44
CA LYS A 31 -0.85 -7.11 -4.13
C LYS A 31 0.18 -6.38 -4.98
N THR A 32 1.44 -6.84 -4.99
CA THR A 32 2.52 -6.19 -5.73
C THR A 32 2.20 -6.06 -7.22
N THR A 33 1.65 -7.10 -7.84
CA THR A 33 1.26 -7.07 -9.26
C THR A 33 0.11 -6.09 -9.52
N ILE A 34 -0.88 -6.05 -8.64
CA ILE A 34 -1.98 -5.07 -8.70
C ILE A 34 -1.44 -3.65 -8.55
N VAL A 35 -0.58 -3.40 -7.56
CA VAL A 35 0.03 -2.09 -7.32
C VAL A 35 0.80 -1.61 -8.54
N SER A 36 1.67 -2.44 -9.12
CA SER A 36 2.42 -2.06 -10.33
C SER A 36 1.52 -1.71 -11.51
N ARG A 37 0.37 -2.40 -11.67
CA ARG A 37 -0.63 -2.05 -12.70
C ARG A 37 -1.34 -0.74 -12.38
N LEU A 38 -1.70 -0.50 -11.13
CA LEU A 38 -2.36 0.73 -10.70
C LEU A 38 -1.44 1.95 -10.84
N GLU A 39 -0.15 1.84 -10.52
CA GLU A 39 0.83 2.92 -10.72
C GLU A 39 0.89 3.39 -12.18
N ALA A 40 0.67 2.48 -13.13
CA ALA A 40 0.68 2.79 -14.56
C ALA A 40 -0.68 3.25 -15.12
N GLU A 41 -1.80 2.75 -14.58
CA GLU A 41 -3.12 2.82 -15.22
C GLU A 41 -4.20 3.50 -14.36
N SER A 42 -3.87 3.98 -13.16
CA SER A 42 -4.83 4.61 -12.25
C SER A 42 -5.42 5.91 -12.83
N PRO A 43 -6.72 6.18 -12.59
CA PRO A 43 -7.34 7.46 -12.98
C PRO A 43 -6.80 8.65 -12.20
N VAL A 44 -6.16 8.41 -11.05
CA VAL A 44 -5.50 9.40 -10.20
C VAL A 44 -4.00 9.13 -10.12
N PRO A 45 -3.14 10.17 -10.05
CA PRO A 45 -1.71 9.97 -9.79
C PRO A 45 -1.49 9.26 -8.46
N LEU A 46 -0.67 8.20 -8.47
CA LEU A 46 -0.33 7.43 -7.29
C LEU A 46 1.17 7.53 -7.00
N VAL A 47 1.51 7.56 -5.72
CA VAL A 47 2.87 7.34 -5.23
C VAL A 47 2.82 6.17 -4.27
N LYS A 48 3.40 5.04 -4.66
CA LYS A 48 3.61 3.91 -3.76
C LYS A 48 4.53 4.34 -2.62
N SER A 49 4.14 4.03 -1.39
CA SER A 49 5.00 4.22 -0.22
C SER A 49 6.05 3.10 -0.14
N VAL A 50 7.29 3.50 0.13
CA VAL A 50 8.39 2.59 0.45
C VAL A 50 8.43 2.43 1.98
N SER A 51 8.16 1.22 2.47
CA SER A 51 8.22 0.93 3.90
C SER A 51 9.68 0.84 4.37
N ALA A 52 9.92 1.13 5.65
CA ALA A 52 11.18 0.79 6.31
C ALA A 52 11.11 -0.62 6.91
N THR A 53 12.26 -1.29 7.02
CA THR A 53 12.37 -2.57 7.72
C THR A 53 13.72 -2.74 8.40
N THR A 54 13.75 -3.50 9.51
CA THR A 54 15.00 -3.94 10.16
C THR A 54 15.54 -5.26 9.61
N ARG A 55 14.81 -5.90 8.68
CA ARG A 55 15.29 -7.10 8.01
C ARG A 55 16.45 -6.75 7.07
N ALA A 56 17.43 -7.64 6.94
CA ALA A 56 18.45 -7.51 5.90
C ALA A 56 17.87 -7.59 4.47
N PRO A 57 18.39 -6.81 3.51
CA PRO A 57 17.96 -6.89 2.11
C PRO A 57 18.24 -8.28 1.51
N ARG A 58 17.33 -8.75 0.65
CA ARG A 58 17.56 -9.92 -0.21
C ARG A 58 18.43 -9.51 -1.40
N LYS A 59 19.02 -10.51 -2.07
CA LYS A 59 19.97 -10.31 -3.18
C LYS A 59 19.47 -9.40 -4.33
N HIS A 60 18.16 -9.28 -4.52
CA HIS A 60 17.54 -8.48 -5.59
C HIS A 60 16.83 -7.21 -5.09
N GLU A 61 16.81 -6.98 -3.77
CA GLU A 61 16.16 -5.79 -3.21
C GLU A 61 17.14 -4.61 -3.15
N VAL A 62 16.64 -3.40 -3.40
CA VAL A 62 17.38 -2.15 -3.45
C VAL A 62 16.86 -1.20 -2.38
N ASP A 63 17.79 -0.65 -1.59
CA ASP A 63 17.48 0.33 -0.56
C ASP A 63 16.85 1.61 -1.14
N GLY A 64 15.79 2.09 -0.50
CA GLY A 64 15.01 3.24 -0.93
C GLY A 64 14.08 3.00 -2.13
N GLN A 65 14.06 1.77 -2.68
CA GLN A 65 13.11 1.36 -3.73
C GLN A 65 12.17 0.27 -3.22
N ASP A 66 12.71 -0.85 -2.76
CA ASP A 66 11.92 -1.96 -2.22
C ASP A 66 11.54 -1.69 -0.75
N TYR A 67 12.54 -1.31 0.04
CA TYR A 67 12.40 -0.89 1.43
C TYR A 67 13.48 0.13 1.79
N TYR A 68 13.26 0.90 2.86
CA TYR A 68 14.36 1.50 3.62
C TYR A 68 14.89 0.47 4.60
N PHE A 69 16.07 -0.09 4.33
CA PHE A 69 16.72 -1.08 5.18
C PHE A 69 17.47 -0.38 6.31
N LEU A 70 16.86 -0.37 7.49
CA LEU A 70 17.37 0.32 8.67
C LEU A 70 18.04 -0.66 9.63
N ALA A 71 19.10 -0.20 10.31
CA ALA A 71 19.58 -0.90 11.49
C ALA A 71 18.50 -0.87 12.60
N PRO A 72 18.41 -1.89 13.47
CA PRO A 72 17.44 -1.91 14.58
C PRO A 72 17.47 -0.64 15.44
N GLU A 73 18.67 -0.11 15.72
CA GLU A 73 18.87 1.09 16.52
C GLU A 73 18.32 2.34 15.82
N GLU A 74 18.51 2.45 14.51
CA GLU A 74 17.98 3.56 13.70
C GLU A 74 16.46 3.49 13.61
N PHE A 75 15.89 2.29 13.44
CA PHE A 75 14.43 2.11 13.46
C PHE A 75 13.84 2.57 14.80
N GLU A 76 14.47 2.19 15.91
CA GLU A 76 14.04 2.59 17.26
C GLU A 76 14.15 4.11 17.46
N GLN A 77 15.24 4.73 17.00
CA GLN A 77 15.39 6.18 17.07
C GLN A 77 14.28 6.91 16.29
N ARG A 78 13.96 6.45 15.08
CA ARG A 78 12.86 7.01 14.27
C ARG A 78 11.50 6.81 14.93
N ARG A 79 11.30 5.66 15.56
CA ARG A 79 10.11 5.36 16.38
C ARG A 79 9.99 6.35 17.54
N ALA A 80 11.06 6.56 18.30
CA ALA A 80 11.10 7.51 19.41
C ALA A 80 10.86 8.97 18.95
N ARG A 81 11.26 9.31 17.73
CA ARG A 81 10.99 10.62 17.09
C ARG A 81 9.59 10.73 16.47
N GLY A 82 8.78 9.67 16.50
CA GLY A 82 7.43 9.67 15.94
C GLY A 82 7.38 9.82 14.42
N GLU A 83 8.42 9.35 13.71
CA GLU A 83 8.53 9.47 12.24
C GLU A 83 7.67 8.46 11.47
N PHE A 84 7.18 7.42 12.13
CA PHE A 84 6.34 6.40 11.52
C PHE A 84 4.87 6.77 11.57
N LEU A 85 4.19 6.51 10.45
CA LEU A 85 2.75 6.49 10.32
C LEU A 85 2.17 5.29 11.10
N GLU A 86 2.78 4.14 10.89
CA GLU A 86 2.51 2.89 11.58
C GLU A 86 3.79 2.07 11.61
N TYR A 87 3.86 1.13 12.54
CA TYR A 87 4.89 0.11 12.55
C TYR A 87 4.37 -1.16 13.25
N ALA A 88 4.89 -2.31 12.84
CA ALA A 88 4.55 -3.60 13.42
C ALA A 88 5.75 -4.55 13.40
N GLU A 89 5.78 -5.48 14.36
CA GLU A 89 6.71 -6.60 14.34
C GLU A 89 6.08 -7.77 13.58
N VAL A 90 6.46 -7.90 12.31
CA VAL A 90 5.77 -8.82 11.41
C VAL A 90 6.12 -10.27 11.75
N PHE A 91 5.08 -11.07 12.00
CA PHE A 91 5.15 -12.49 12.38
C PHE A 91 6.00 -12.82 13.61
N ARG A 92 6.25 -11.85 14.50
CA ARG A 92 7.08 -12.04 15.71
C ARG A 92 8.46 -12.65 15.41
N THR A 93 9.03 -12.25 14.28
CA THR A 93 10.33 -12.74 13.80
C THR A 93 11.51 -11.94 14.36
N GLY A 94 11.24 -10.88 15.15
CA GLY A 94 12.21 -9.85 15.52
C GLY A 94 12.43 -8.79 14.45
N CYS A 95 11.83 -8.93 13.26
CA CYS A 95 11.92 -7.94 12.18
C CYS A 95 10.75 -6.95 12.25
N TRP A 96 11.06 -5.67 12.29
CA TRP A 96 10.09 -4.58 12.28
C TRP A 96 9.90 -4.04 10.88
N TYR A 97 8.68 -3.59 10.60
CA TYR A 97 8.30 -2.90 9.39
C TYR A 97 7.51 -1.66 9.77
N GLY A 98 7.57 -0.61 8.95
CA GLY A 98 6.77 0.58 9.17
C GLY A 98 6.75 1.53 8.00
N THR A 99 5.67 2.29 7.89
CA THR A 99 5.47 3.32 6.88
C THR A 99 5.95 4.67 7.41
N LEU A 100 6.90 5.32 6.74
CA LEU A 100 7.39 6.64 7.17
C LEU A 100 6.40 7.76 6.81
N LYS A 101 6.18 8.72 7.73
CA LYS A 101 5.33 9.90 7.45
C LYS A 101 5.82 10.73 6.27
N SER A 102 7.14 10.75 6.05
CA SER A 102 7.76 11.42 4.90
C SER A 102 7.27 10.88 3.55
N GLU A 103 6.78 9.64 3.49
CA GLU A 103 6.22 9.07 2.26
C GLU A 103 4.86 9.67 1.93
N LEU A 104 4.06 10.06 2.94
CA LEU A 104 2.85 10.84 2.72
C LEU A 104 3.19 12.23 2.22
N ASP A 105 4.20 12.88 2.80
CA ASP A 105 4.67 14.19 2.34
C ASP A 105 5.18 14.15 0.90
N ARG A 106 5.85 13.05 0.51
CA ARG A 106 6.31 12.81 -0.85
C ARG A 106 5.14 12.73 -1.83
N ALA A 107 4.09 11.97 -1.49
CA ALA A 107 2.88 11.88 -2.30
C ALA A 107 2.16 13.24 -2.42
N ARG A 108 2.03 13.97 -1.30
CA ARG A 108 1.44 15.33 -1.28
C ARG A 108 2.19 16.29 -2.21
N LYS A 109 3.53 16.34 -2.12
CA LYS A 109 4.36 17.21 -2.98
C LYS A 109 4.23 16.89 -4.46
N GLN A 110 3.83 15.67 -4.81
CA GLN A 110 3.59 15.23 -6.18
C GLN A 110 2.13 15.38 -6.63
N SER A 111 1.26 15.97 -5.80
CA SER A 111 -0.20 16.06 -6.06
C SER A 111 -0.82 14.70 -6.37
N ALA A 112 -0.37 13.67 -5.65
CA ALA A 112 -0.71 12.27 -5.85
C ALA A 112 -1.28 11.65 -4.56
N TRP A 113 -2.06 10.59 -4.71
CA TRP A 113 -2.50 9.77 -3.58
C TRP A 113 -1.35 8.91 -3.08
N ALA A 114 -1.29 8.70 -1.77
CA ALA A 114 -0.32 7.80 -1.16
C ALA A 114 -0.88 6.37 -1.19
N LEU A 115 -0.23 5.45 -1.90
CA LEU A 115 -0.62 4.04 -1.98
C LEU A 115 0.25 3.20 -1.04
N LEU A 116 -0.34 2.65 0.01
CA LEU A 116 0.30 1.83 1.03
C LEU A 116 0.01 0.36 0.73
N GLU A 117 1.02 -0.35 0.23
CA GLU A 117 1.02 -1.81 0.07
C GLU A 117 1.60 -2.44 1.35
N ILE A 118 0.75 -2.72 2.34
CA ILE A 118 1.17 -3.20 3.67
C ILE A 118 0.43 -4.49 4.06
N ASP A 119 0.91 -5.18 5.09
CA ASP A 119 0.24 -6.36 5.62
C ASP A 119 -1.04 -5.99 6.40
N VAL A 120 -1.75 -7.00 6.90
CA VAL A 120 -3.02 -6.78 7.60
C VAL A 120 -2.80 -6.06 8.93
N GLU A 121 -1.71 -6.35 9.65
CA GLU A 121 -1.44 -5.74 10.95
C GLU A 121 -1.14 -4.24 10.81
N GLY A 122 -0.25 -3.87 9.88
CA GLY A 122 0.02 -2.48 9.54
C GLY A 122 -1.24 -1.76 9.05
N ALA A 123 -2.06 -2.40 8.21
CA ALA A 123 -3.31 -1.83 7.74
C ALA A 123 -4.30 -1.54 8.88
N GLN A 124 -4.41 -2.43 9.88
CA GLN A 124 -5.23 -2.16 11.08
C GLN A 124 -4.73 -0.91 11.82
N ASN A 125 -3.42 -0.73 11.94
CA ASN A 125 -2.83 0.44 12.58
C ASN A 125 -3.11 1.73 11.79
N VAL A 126 -3.05 1.70 10.46
CA VAL A 126 -3.44 2.84 9.62
C VAL A 126 -4.92 3.15 9.80
N MET A 127 -5.81 2.16 9.76
CA MET A 127 -7.26 2.37 9.90
C MET A 127 -7.64 3.03 11.22
N GLN A 128 -6.93 2.75 12.30
CA GLN A 128 -7.16 3.40 13.60
C GLN A 128 -6.71 4.86 13.63
N GLN A 129 -5.61 5.18 12.96
CA GLN A 129 -5.01 6.53 12.97
C GLN A 129 -5.56 7.45 11.87
N TYR A 130 -6.00 6.86 10.76
CA TYR A 130 -6.48 7.53 9.55
C TYR A 130 -7.82 6.91 9.12
N PRO A 131 -8.91 7.21 9.86
CA PRO A 131 -10.23 6.64 9.57
C PRO A 131 -10.77 7.01 8.18
N ASP A 132 -10.30 8.10 7.60
CA ASP A 132 -10.68 8.58 6.27
C ASP A 132 -9.90 7.90 5.12
N ALA A 133 -8.91 7.06 5.44
CA ALA A 133 -8.15 6.33 4.43
C ALA A 133 -9.06 5.40 3.62
N LEU A 134 -8.86 5.34 2.30
CA LEU A 134 -9.55 4.38 1.45
C LEU A 134 -8.91 3.01 1.65
N THR A 135 -9.67 2.04 2.18
CA THR A 135 -9.11 0.73 2.52
C THR A 135 -9.67 -0.40 1.67
N ILE A 136 -8.76 -1.15 1.04
CA ILE A 136 -9.07 -2.22 0.10
C ILE A 136 -8.39 -3.50 0.54
N PHE A 137 -9.17 -4.55 0.79
CA PHE A 137 -8.68 -5.89 1.07
C PHE A 137 -8.64 -6.73 -0.19
N LEU A 138 -7.45 -7.12 -0.64
CA LEU A 138 -7.22 -7.95 -1.80
C LEU A 138 -7.06 -9.42 -1.40
N THR A 139 -7.93 -10.29 -1.91
CA THR A 139 -7.92 -11.73 -1.62
C THR A 139 -7.95 -12.58 -2.89
N THR A 140 -7.82 -13.90 -2.74
CA THR A 140 -8.10 -14.89 -3.79
C THR A 140 -9.52 -15.45 -3.65
N PRO A 141 -10.08 -16.09 -4.68
CA PRO A 141 -11.40 -16.75 -4.60
C PRO A 141 -11.55 -17.75 -3.47
N SER A 142 -10.47 -18.46 -3.13
CA SER A 142 -10.45 -19.46 -2.07
C SER A 142 -9.05 -19.60 -1.46
N VAL A 143 -8.99 -20.24 -0.30
CA VAL A 143 -7.72 -20.66 0.33
C VAL A 143 -6.99 -21.68 -0.55
N ASP A 144 -7.73 -22.54 -1.26
CA ASP A 144 -7.13 -23.51 -2.19
C ASP A 144 -6.43 -22.82 -3.37
N GLU A 145 -7.03 -21.75 -3.90
CA GLU A 145 -6.41 -20.94 -4.96
C GLU A 145 -5.17 -20.20 -4.44
N PHE A 146 -5.21 -19.74 -3.20
CA PHE A 146 -4.06 -19.15 -2.53
C PHE A 146 -2.92 -20.18 -2.35
N GLU A 147 -3.24 -21.38 -1.88
CA GLU A 147 -2.29 -22.49 -1.76
C GLU A 147 -1.69 -22.86 -3.12
N ARG A 148 -2.52 -22.99 -4.15
CA ARG A 148 -2.08 -23.26 -5.52
C ARG A 148 -1.06 -22.22 -5.99
N ARG A 149 -1.32 -20.93 -5.75
CA ARG A 149 -0.40 -19.83 -6.11
C ARG A 149 0.89 -19.86 -5.30
N LEU A 150 0.84 -20.16 -4.01
CA LEU A 150 2.03 -20.31 -3.17
C LEU A 150 2.90 -21.46 -3.66
N ARG A 151 2.31 -22.63 -3.90
CA ARG A 151 3.01 -23.83 -4.39
C ARG A 151 3.59 -23.63 -5.79
N ALA A 152 2.88 -22.93 -6.67
CA ALA A 152 3.35 -22.65 -8.04
C ALA A 152 4.63 -21.81 -8.08
N ARG A 153 4.94 -21.03 -7.02
CA ARG A 153 6.22 -20.30 -6.93
C ARG A 153 7.41 -21.23 -6.72
N GLY A 154 7.21 -22.41 -6.13
CA GLY A 154 8.21 -23.47 -6.02
C GLY A 154 9.47 -23.13 -5.19
N THR A 155 9.46 -22.05 -4.43
CA THR A 155 10.64 -21.53 -3.71
C THR A 155 10.64 -21.81 -2.21
N GLU A 156 9.62 -22.50 -1.69
CA GLU A 156 9.37 -22.60 -0.25
C GLU A 156 9.14 -24.05 0.18
N GLU A 157 9.75 -24.44 1.30
CA GLU A 157 9.56 -25.74 1.95
C GLU A 157 8.12 -25.91 2.47
N GLU A 158 7.65 -27.16 2.58
CA GLU A 158 6.26 -27.47 2.97
C GLU A 158 5.85 -26.81 4.30
N HIS A 159 6.74 -26.79 5.30
CA HIS A 159 6.46 -26.18 6.60
C HIS A 159 6.27 -24.65 6.50
N VAL A 160 6.93 -23.98 5.54
CA VAL A 160 6.77 -22.54 5.29
C VAL A 160 5.42 -22.28 4.62
N ILE A 161 5.04 -23.13 3.66
CA ILE A 161 3.75 -23.07 2.97
C ILE A 161 2.62 -23.19 4.00
N GLN A 162 2.65 -24.22 4.85
CA GLN A 162 1.61 -24.43 5.87
C GLN A 162 1.49 -23.23 6.83
N ARG A 163 2.62 -22.67 7.27
CA ARG A 163 2.62 -21.45 8.10
C ARG A 163 1.94 -20.29 7.39
N ARG A 164 2.23 -20.08 6.11
CA ARG A 164 1.59 -19.01 5.31
C ARG A 164 0.10 -19.25 5.10
N LEU A 165 -0.34 -20.49 4.92
CA LEU A 165 -1.75 -20.83 4.83
C LEU A 165 -2.49 -20.53 6.14
N GLU A 166 -1.88 -20.85 7.27
CA GLU A 166 -2.44 -20.53 8.58
C GLU A 166 -2.52 -19.01 8.78
N THR A 167 -1.46 -18.28 8.46
CA THR A 167 -1.46 -16.81 8.47
C THR A 167 -2.58 -16.25 7.60
N ALA A 168 -2.70 -16.71 6.35
CA ALA A 168 -3.71 -16.23 5.43
C ALA A 168 -5.13 -16.46 5.95
N ARG A 169 -5.41 -17.62 6.55
CA ARG A 169 -6.71 -17.90 7.18
C ARG A 169 -7.05 -16.89 8.28
N ARG A 170 -6.08 -16.55 9.14
CA ARG A 170 -6.27 -15.53 10.18
C ARG A 170 -6.45 -14.13 9.59
N GLU A 171 -5.68 -13.79 8.56
CA GLU A 171 -5.77 -12.50 7.87
C GLU A 171 -7.14 -12.28 7.20
N LEU A 172 -7.78 -13.35 6.69
CA LEU A 172 -9.12 -13.28 6.11
C LEU A 172 -10.20 -12.84 7.12
N GLU A 173 -10.01 -13.09 8.42
CA GLU A 173 -10.95 -12.66 9.47
C GLU A 173 -11.05 -11.12 9.57
N PHE A 174 -10.05 -10.39 9.07
CA PHE A 174 -10.01 -8.93 9.08
C PHE A 174 -10.65 -8.30 7.84
N ALA A 175 -11.04 -9.09 6.83
CA ALA A 175 -11.56 -8.57 5.56
C ALA A 175 -12.79 -7.66 5.76
N ASN A 176 -13.64 -7.97 6.75
CA ASN A 176 -14.84 -7.20 7.08
C ASN A 176 -14.55 -5.81 7.70
N ARG A 177 -13.30 -5.49 8.01
CA ARG A 177 -12.90 -4.17 8.55
C ARG A 177 -12.54 -3.17 7.47
N TYR A 178 -12.38 -3.61 6.22
CA TYR A 178 -12.04 -2.77 5.09
C TYR A 178 -13.30 -2.20 4.44
N GLN A 179 -13.19 -1.01 3.86
CA GLN A 179 -14.29 -0.39 3.11
C GLN A 179 -14.64 -1.19 1.85
N HIS A 180 -13.64 -1.77 1.20
CA HIS A 180 -13.80 -2.59 0.00
C HIS A 180 -13.05 -3.91 0.11
N GLN A 181 -13.61 -4.95 -0.52
CA GLN A 181 -12.96 -6.25 -0.69
C GLN A 181 -12.94 -6.59 -2.17
N VAL A 182 -11.76 -6.92 -2.71
CA VAL A 182 -11.55 -7.23 -4.12
C VAL A 182 -10.97 -8.63 -4.24
N VAL A 183 -11.58 -9.45 -5.10
CA VAL A 183 -11.14 -10.81 -5.37
C VAL A 183 -10.25 -10.82 -6.61
N ASN A 184 -9.00 -11.24 -6.45
CA ASN A 184 -8.04 -11.38 -7.54
C ASN A 184 -8.11 -12.77 -8.20
N ASP A 185 -9.25 -13.07 -8.83
CA ASP A 185 -9.42 -14.25 -9.71
C ASP A 185 -8.80 -14.01 -11.09
N ASN A 186 -8.97 -12.80 -11.60
CA ASN A 186 -8.45 -12.29 -12.85
C ASN A 186 -7.83 -10.91 -12.62
N LEU A 187 -6.58 -10.75 -13.05
CA LEU A 187 -5.81 -9.53 -12.82
C LEU A 187 -6.50 -8.29 -13.39
N ASP A 188 -6.96 -8.35 -14.64
CA ASP A 188 -7.55 -7.18 -15.32
C ASP A 188 -8.88 -6.78 -14.69
N ARG A 189 -9.70 -7.75 -14.27
CA ARG A 189 -10.95 -7.49 -13.54
C ARG A 189 -10.68 -6.84 -12.19
N ALA A 190 -9.74 -7.36 -11.41
CA ALA A 190 -9.39 -6.81 -10.11
C ALA A 190 -8.82 -5.38 -10.22
N VAL A 191 -7.97 -5.11 -11.23
CA VAL A 191 -7.47 -3.76 -11.51
C VAL A 191 -8.61 -2.81 -11.90
N ALA A 192 -9.50 -3.24 -12.80
CA ALA A 192 -10.64 -2.43 -13.22
C ALA A 192 -11.59 -2.09 -12.05
N GLU A 193 -11.83 -3.04 -11.15
CA GLU A 193 -12.63 -2.83 -9.95
C GLU A 193 -11.99 -1.79 -9.02
N ILE A 194 -10.68 -1.91 -8.74
CA ILE A 194 -9.97 -0.94 -7.90
C ILE A 194 -9.96 0.46 -8.54
N LYS A 195 -9.80 0.56 -9.86
CA LYS A 195 -9.91 1.83 -10.58
C LYS A 195 -11.28 2.46 -10.43
N SER A 196 -12.36 1.66 -10.52
CA SER A 196 -13.71 2.16 -10.28
C SER A 196 -13.90 2.66 -8.84
N ILE A 197 -13.28 2.01 -7.85
CA ILE A 197 -13.28 2.48 -6.46
C ILE A 197 -12.57 3.84 -6.36
N PHE A 198 -11.42 4.01 -7.03
CA PHE A 198 -10.69 5.28 -7.05
C PHE A 198 -11.49 6.40 -7.72
N ASP A 199 -12.16 6.13 -8.84
CA ASP A 199 -13.03 7.10 -9.51
C ASP A 199 -14.20 7.53 -8.61
N ASN A 200 -14.81 6.59 -7.88
CA ASN A 200 -15.87 6.92 -6.92
C ASN A 200 -15.34 7.81 -5.79
N LYS A 201 -14.21 7.43 -5.20
CA LYS A 201 -13.59 8.20 -4.12
C LYS A 201 -13.19 9.61 -4.58
N LEU A 202 -12.66 9.75 -5.80
CA LEU A 202 -12.33 11.04 -6.37
C LEU A 202 -13.57 11.94 -6.49
N ARG A 203 -14.69 11.40 -6.98
CA ARG A 203 -15.95 12.14 -7.08
C ARG A 203 -16.47 12.58 -5.71
N GLU A 204 -16.47 11.69 -4.73
CA GLU A 204 -16.85 12.02 -3.34
C GLU A 204 -16.00 13.17 -2.77
N CYS A 205 -14.68 13.15 -3.00
CA CYS A 205 -13.80 14.21 -2.55
C CYS A 205 -14.03 15.55 -3.29
N CYS A 206 -14.41 15.51 -4.57
CA CYS A 206 -14.71 16.73 -5.34
C CYS A 206 -16.09 17.32 -5.03
N GLU A 207 -17.07 16.52 -4.63
CA GLU A 207 -18.41 16.99 -4.25
C GLU A 207 -18.44 17.65 -2.86
N HIS A 208 -17.45 17.37 -2.01
CA HIS A 208 -17.32 17.90 -0.65
C HIS A 208 -16.20 18.96 -0.49
N ALA A 209 -15.56 19.37 -1.59
CA ALA A 209 -14.50 20.40 -1.62
C ALA A 209 -15.05 21.76 -2.06
#